data_AF-A0A8A2V9G6-F1
#
_entry.id   AF-A0A8A2V9G6-F1
#
_cell.length_a   1.000
_cell.length_b   1.000
_cell.length_c   1.000
_cell.angle_alpha   90.00
_cell.angle_beta   90.00
_cell.angle_gamma   90.00
#
_symmetry.space_group_name_H-M   'P 1'
#
loop_
_entity.id
_entity.type
_entity.pdbx_description
1 polymer ?
#
loop_
_entity_poly.entity_id
_entity_poly.type
_entity_poly.pdbx_seq_one_letter_code
_entity_poly.pdbx_strand_id
1 'polypeptide(L)' 'MAFDAPLQRTPIEYYAFAAGLVVLNVVGLLATGHTLPASFSMGLFFGLFQATIILLIVVTLRLVLGGSGGSDAESAE' A
#
# COMPACT_ATOMS: atom_id res chain seq x y z
N MET A 1 1.57 -2.75 -24.30
CA MET A 1 2.32 -2.99 -23.05
C MET A 1 1.50 -3.95 -22.23
N ALA A 2 1.94 -5.21 -22.13
CA ALA A 2 1.30 -6.19 -21.28
C ALA A 2 1.44 -5.74 -19.83
N PHE A 3 0.34 -5.57 -19.11
CA PHE A 3 0.33 -5.54 -17.64
C PHE A 3 0.57 -6.97 -17.16
N ASP A 4 1.76 -7.50 -17.47
CA ASP A 4 2.19 -8.79 -17.00
C ASP A 4 2.80 -8.62 -15.60
N ALA A 5 1.94 -8.74 -14.60
CA ALA A 5 2.32 -9.25 -13.31
C ALA A 5 1.04 -9.71 -12.61
N PRO A 6 0.79 -11.02 -12.45
CA PRO A 6 -0.15 -11.46 -11.44
C PRO A 6 0.41 -10.98 -10.11
N LEU A 7 -0.12 -9.88 -9.57
CA LEU A 7 0.15 -9.46 -8.19
C LEU A 7 -0.53 -10.47 -7.24
N GLN A 8 -0.07 -11.72 -7.26
CA GLN A 8 0.02 -12.54 -6.06
C GLN A 8 1.30 -12.08 -5.35
N ARG A 9 1.25 -10.85 -4.80
CA ARG A 9 2.33 -10.41 -3.94
C ARG A 9 2.33 -11.29 -2.71
N THR A 10 3.47 -11.90 -2.45
CA THR A 10 3.66 -12.70 -1.24
C THR A 10 3.53 -11.78 -0.01
N PRO A 11 3.05 -12.26 1.15
CA PRO A 11 2.88 -11.41 2.35
C PRO A 11 4.14 -10.60 2.70
N ILE A 12 5.32 -11.16 2.43
CA ILE A 12 6.63 -10.53 2.65
C ILE A 12 6.82 -9.22 1.87
N GLU A 13 6.27 -9.09 0.66
CA GLU A 13 6.42 -7.88 -0.15
C GLU A 13 5.61 -6.71 0.42
N TYR A 14 4.48 -6.99 1.09
CA TYR A 14 3.72 -5.97 1.81
C TYR A 14 4.46 -5.49 3.06
N TYR A 15 5.11 -6.40 3.79
CA TYR A 15 5.96 -6.02 4.92
C TYR A 15 7.17 -5.20 4.48
N ALA A 16 7.84 -5.58 3.39
CA ALA A 16 8.94 -4.82 2.82
C ALA A 16 8.50 -3.42 2.36
N PHE A 17 7.32 -3.32 1.74
CA PHE A 17 6.73 -2.03 1.36
C PHE A 17 6.43 -1.14 2.57
N ALA A 18 5.82 -1.70 3.62
CA ALA A 18 5.55 -0.98 4.86
C ALA A 18 6.84 -0.52 5.55
N ALA A 19 7.85 -1.38 5.61
CA ALA A 19 9.16 -1.02 6.14
C ALA A 19 9.81 0.12 5.35
N GLY A 20 9.73 0.07 4.01
CA GLY A 20 10.20 1.14 3.14
C GLY A 20 9.52 2.48 3.42
N LEU A 21 8.20 2.50 3.59
CA LEU A 21 7.45 3.71 3.95
C LEU A 21 7.84 4.28 5.31
N VAL A 22 8.07 3.43 6.30
CA VAL A 22 8.56 3.85 7.62
C VAL A 22 9.92 4.52 7.48
N VAL A 23 10.88 3.88 6.83
CA VAL A 23 12.23 4.43 6.64
C VAL A 23 12.17 5.76 5.88
N LEU A 24 11.37 5.83 4.82
CA LEU A 24 11.20 7.06 4.04
C LEU A 24 10.63 8.21 4.88
N ASN A 25 9.64 7.95 5.73
CA ASN A 25 9.10 8.96 6.63
C ASN A 25 10.12 9.40 7.69
N VAL A 26 10.87 8.46 8.28
CA VAL A 26 11.93 8.79 9.25
C VAL A 26 12.99 9.69 8.60
N VAL A 27 13.45 9.33 7.39
CA VAL A 27 14.44 10.12 6.65
C VAL A 27 13.88 11.50 6.28
N GLY A 28 12.62 11.60 5.85
CA GLY A 28 11.98 12.88 5.55
C GLY A 28 11.86 13.79 6.79
N LEU A 29 11.53 13.22 7.95
CA LEU A 29 11.47 13.97 9.21
C LEU A 29 12.86 14.45 9.66
N LEU A 30 13.88 13.62 9.49
CA LEU A 30 15.27 14.02 9.73
C LEU A 30 15.70 15.15 8.79
N ALA A 31 15.35 15.05 7.51
CA ALA A 31 15.67 16.08 6.51
C ALA A 31 14.97 17.42 6.80
N THR A 32 13.81 17.41 7.46
CA THR A 32 13.07 18.60 7.89
C THR A 32 13.54 19.16 9.24
N GLY A 33 14.58 18.57 9.84
CA GLY A 33 15.21 19.08 11.07
C GLY A 33 14.61 18.52 12.37
N HIS A 34 13.80 17.46 12.32
CA HIS A 34 13.34 16.80 13.53
C HIS A 34 14.48 16.05 14.22
N THR A 35 14.38 15.92 15.54
CA THR A 35 15.34 15.11 16.32
C THR A 35 15.18 13.63 15.99
N LEU A 36 16.25 12.84 16.13
CA LEU A 36 16.24 11.39 15.90
C LEU A 36 15.09 10.64 16.61
N PRO A 37 14.85 10.82 17.93
CA PRO A 37 13.77 10.11 18.62
C PRO A 37 12.37 10.54 18.15
N ALA A 38 12.18 11.81 17.82
CA ALA A 38 10.90 12.29 17.28
C ALA A 38 10.64 11.75 15.86
N SER A 39 11.67 11.76 15.02
CA SER A 39 11.61 11.26 13.64
C SER A 39 11.30 9.76 13.61
N PHE A 40 11.91 8.98 14.51
CA PHE A 40 11.67 7.54 14.59
C PHE A 40 10.24 7.21 15.00
N SER A 41 9.76 7.82 16.09
CA SER A 41 8.40 7.59 16.60
C SER A 41 7.31 8.03 15.62
N MET A 42 7.43 9.24 15.07
CA MET A 42 6.49 9.74 14.05
C MET A 42 6.61 8.97 12.74
N GLY A 43 7.82 8.67 12.26
CA GLY A 43 8.02 7.97 11.01
C GLY A 43 7.49 6.52 11.05
N LEU A 44 7.59 5.86 12.20
CA LEU A 44 7.01 4.53 12.41
C LEU A 44 5.47 4.60 12.39
N PHE A 45 4.88 5.56 13.11
CA PHE A 45 3.43 5.73 13.12
C PHE A 45 2.86 6.11 11.75
N PHE A 46 3.37 7.18 11.13
CA PHE A 46 2.87 7.65 9.84
C PHE A 46 3.19 6.69 8.69
N GLY A 47 4.35 6.03 8.72
CA GLY A 47 4.72 5.03 7.72
C GLY A 47 3.79 3.81 7.74
N LEU A 48 3.49 3.27 8.92
CA LEU A 48 2.54 2.16 9.08
C LEU A 48 1.10 2.59 8.76
N PHE A 49 0.71 3.79 9.17
CA PHE A 49 -0.60 4.34 8.84
C PHE A 49 -0.79 4.46 7.33
N GLN A 50 0.16 5.07 6.61
CA GLN A 50 0.13 5.16 5.15
C GLN A 50 0.10 3.78 4.48
N ALA A 51 0.90 2.82 4.95
CA ALA A 51 0.89 1.46 4.42
C ALA A 51 -0.50 0.81 4.56
N THR A 52 -1.16 1.02 5.71
CA THR A 52 -2.52 0.52 5.96
C THR A 52 -3.55 1.18 5.05
N ILE A 53 -3.50 2.50 4.88
CA ILE A 53 -4.41 3.23 3.99
C ILE A 53 -4.24 2.78 2.54
N ILE A 54 -3.00 2.64 2.06
CA ILE A 54 -2.73 2.17 0.70
C ILE A 54 -3.26 0.74 0.51
N LEU A 55 -3.07 -0.14 1.50
CA LEU A 55 -3.63 -1.49 1.45
C LEU A 55 -5.16 -1.45 1.34
N LEU A 56 -5.84 -0.64 2.17
CA LEU A 56 -7.29 -0.49 2.12
C LEU A 56 -7.78 0.03 0.77
N ILE A 57 -7.09 1.01 0.19
CA ILE A 57 -7.41 1.55 -1.14
C ILE A 57 -7.27 0.45 -2.19
N VAL A 58 -6.16 -0.30 -2.19
CA VAL A 58 -5.92 -1.39 -3.15
C VAL A 58 -6.98 -2.48 -3.02
N VAL A 59 -7.32 -2.88 -1.79
CA VAL A 59 -8.37 -3.88 -1.54
C VAL A 59 -9.72 -3.36 -2.03
N THR A 60 -10.08 -2.12 -1.69
CA THR A 60 -11.35 -1.50 -2.11
C THR A 60 -11.43 -1.43 -3.63
N LEU A 61 -10.36 -0.99 -4.30
CA LEU A 61 -10.29 -0.95 -5.76
C LEU A 61 -10.46 -2.34 -6.39
N ARG A 62 -9.80 -3.36 -5.83
CA ARG A 62 -9.97 -4.72 -6.33
C ARG A 62 -11.39 -5.24 -6.13
N LEU A 63 -12.05 -4.89 -5.04
CA LEU A 63 -13.45 -5.25 -4.83
C LEU A 63 -14.39 -4.53 -5.80
N VAL A 64 -14.20 -3.22 -6.00
CA VAL A 64 -15.06 -2.41 -6.87
C VAL A 64 -14.85 -2.74 -8.35
N LEU A 65 -13.60 -2.78 -8.83
CA LEU A 65 -13.29 -3.09 -10.23
C LEU A 65 -13.39 -4.58 -10.56
N GLY A 66 -13.18 -5.47 -9.57
CA GLY A 66 -13.36 -6.91 -9.74
C GLY A 66 -14.84 -7.31 -9.83
N GLY A 67 -15.73 -6.57 -9.17
CA GLY A 67 -17.18 -6.81 -9.22
C GLY A 67 -17.84 -6.39 -10.54
N SER A 68 -17.27 -5.42 -11.27
CA SER A 68 -17.85 -4.90 -12.52
C SER A 68 -17.69 -5.81 -13.74
N GLY A 69 -16.95 -6.92 -13.65
CA GLY A 69 -16.74 -7.86 -14.77
C GLY A 69 -17.60 -9.13 -14.74
N GLY A 70 -18.47 -9.30 -13.73
CA GLY A 70 -19.22 -10.55 -13.52
C GLY A 70 -20.68 -10.54 -14.01
N SER A 71 -21.24 -9.38 -14.38
CA SER A 71 -22.67 -9.28 -14.74
C SER A 71 -22.99 -9.56 -16.20
N ASP A 72 -21.99 -9.57 -17.09
CA ASP A 72 -22.21 -9.68 -18.54
C ASP A 72 -22.16 -11.13 -19.07
N ALA A 73 -21.93 -12.12 -18.20
CA ALA A 73 -21.82 -13.53 -18.59
C ALA A 73 -23.12 -14.34 -18.48
N GLU A 74 -24.21 -13.78 -17.92
CA GLU A 74 -25.47 -14.51 -17.65
C GLU A 74 -26.63 -14.16 -18.61
N SER A 75 -26.43 -13.33 -19.64
CA SER A 75 -27.49 -12.94 -20.60
C SER A 75 -27.41 -13.61 -21.98
N ALA A 76 -26.69 -14.73 -22.10
CA ALA A 76 -26.49 -15.42 -23.37
C ALA A 76 -27.06 -16.86 -23.43
N GLU A 77 -27.95 -17.24 -22.51
CA GLU A 77 -28.80 -18.45 -22.66
C GLU A 77 -30.23 -18.11 -23.07
#